data_AF-A0AAF0X7K5-F1
#
_entry.id   AF-A0AAF0X7K5-F1
#
_cell.length_a   1.000
_cell.length_b   1.000
_cell.length_c   1.000
_cell.angle_alpha   90.00
_cell.angle_beta   90.00
_cell.angle_gamma   90.00
#
_symmetry.space_group_name_H-M   'P 1'
#
loop_
_entity.id
_entity.type
_entity.pdbx_description
1 polymer ?
#
loop_
_entity_poly.entity_id
_entity_poly.type
_entity_poly.pdbx_seq_one_letter_code
_entity_poly.pdbx_strand_id
1 'polypeptide(L)'
;MKSEHKSLCAVTHGDGDFCKTIHVIQTFSPPIKPSLPAAAANSDSDDELLNPPLNFAMVDNGIYRSGFPDPTNFPFLQTLGLRSIIYLCPEPYPAANVEFLKSNGIQLFQFGIEGTKEPFVNIPEDAIREALTVVLDIRNHPLLIHCKRGKHRTGCVVGCLRKVQRWCLTSVFDEYQRFAAAKARVSDQRFMELFDVSAFKHLPITCSFLKR
;
A
#
# COMPACT_ATOMS: atom_id res chain seq x y z
N MET A 1 4.26 -20.98 -23.02
CA MET A 1 5.19 -20.10 -23.76
C MET A 1 4.40 -19.19 -24.69
N LYS A 2 4.27 -17.91 -24.31
CA LYS A 2 4.22 -16.70 -25.15
C LYS A 2 3.90 -15.53 -24.21
N SER A 3 4.93 -14.82 -23.76
CA SER A 3 4.81 -13.54 -23.05
C SER A 3 4.78 -12.44 -24.10
N GLU A 4 3.70 -11.67 -24.19
CA GLU A 4 3.68 -10.47 -25.01
C GLU A 4 4.11 -9.27 -24.16
N HIS A 5 5.27 -8.72 -24.49
CA HIS A 5 5.70 -7.39 -24.06
C HIS A 5 5.03 -6.36 -24.96
N LYS A 6 4.04 -5.61 -24.45
CA LYS A 6 3.57 -4.40 -25.12
C LYS A 6 4.27 -3.18 -24.53
N SER A 7 5.23 -2.67 -25.29
CA SER A 7 5.71 -1.29 -25.18
C SER A 7 4.72 -0.40 -25.94
N LEU A 8 4.20 0.65 -25.31
CA LEU A 8 3.51 1.73 -26.00
C LEU A 8 4.31 3.04 -25.83
N CYS A 9 4.99 3.44 -26.90
CA CYS A 9 5.33 4.83 -27.24
C CYS A 9 4.20 5.35 -28.15
N ALA A 10 3.83 6.62 -28.28
CA ALA A 10 4.23 7.91 -27.73
C ALA A 10 3.13 8.93 -28.14
N VAL A 11 3.02 10.08 -27.47
CA VAL A 11 2.88 11.39 -28.15
C VAL A 11 3.64 12.42 -27.30
N THR A 12 4.64 13.04 -27.91
CA THR A 12 5.47 14.12 -27.34
C THR A 12 4.81 15.47 -27.55
N HIS A 13 4.93 16.38 -26.57
CA HIS A 13 5.47 17.73 -26.79
C HIS A 13 5.78 18.44 -25.46
N GLY A 14 7.02 18.93 -25.32
CA GLY A 14 7.35 20.12 -24.52
C GLY A 14 7.99 19.91 -23.15
N ASP A 15 9.32 19.84 -23.14
CA ASP A 15 10.27 20.19 -22.06
C ASP A 15 10.25 19.45 -20.71
N GLY A 16 11.24 18.56 -20.55
CA GLY A 16 12.02 18.47 -19.32
C GLY A 16 11.73 17.33 -18.33
N ASP A 17 11.30 16.15 -18.78
CA ASP A 17 10.94 15.03 -17.86
C ASP A 17 12.03 13.96 -17.70
N PHE A 18 12.45 13.74 -16.44
CA PHE A 18 13.15 12.53 -16.01
C PHE A 18 12.15 11.38 -15.88
N CYS A 19 12.09 10.54 -16.91
CA CYS A 19 11.28 9.33 -16.96
C CYS A 19 11.65 8.35 -15.82
N LYS A 20 10.75 8.13 -14.85
CA LYS A 20 10.79 6.98 -13.95
C LYS A 20 9.84 5.91 -14.50
N THR A 21 10.39 4.73 -14.81
CA THR A 21 9.64 3.58 -15.29
C THR A 21 8.75 3.01 -14.18
N ILE A 22 7.43 3.17 -14.32
CA ILE A 22 6.45 2.47 -13.48
C ILE A 22 6.33 1.04 -14.03
N HIS A 23 6.74 0.05 -13.24
CA HIS A 23 6.48 -1.36 -13.55
C HIS A 23 5.04 -1.72 -13.14
N VAL A 24 4.08 -1.45 -14.01
CA VAL A 24 2.70 -1.98 -13.88
C VAL A 24 2.70 -3.42 -14.40
N ILE A 25 2.70 -4.40 -13.50
CA ILE A 25 2.49 -5.82 -13.89
C ILE A 25 0.98 -6.05 -13.93
N GLN A 26 0.35 -5.73 -15.06
CA GLN A 26 -1.07 -6.00 -15.29
C GLN A 26 -1.23 -7.36 -15.97
N THR A 27 -1.86 -8.31 -15.30
CA THR A 27 -2.30 -9.57 -15.92
C THR A 27 -3.82 -9.65 -15.85
N PHE A 28 -4.46 -9.70 -17.02
CA PHE A 28 -5.87 -10.05 -17.13
C PHE A 28 -5.99 -11.57 -17.14
N SER A 29 -6.68 -12.12 -16.14
CA SER A 29 -7.11 -13.52 -16.12
C SER A 29 -8.65 -13.55 -16.06
N PRO A 30 -9.33 -14.45 -16.80
CA PRO A 30 -10.79 -14.54 -16.77
C PRO A 30 -11.32 -15.08 -15.42
N PRO A 31 -12.56 -14.76 -15.04
CA PRO A 31 -13.12 -15.17 -13.76
C PRO A 31 -13.41 -16.67 -13.73
N ILE A 32 -12.72 -17.39 -12.83
CA ILE A 32 -13.00 -18.80 -12.53
C ILE A 32 -14.21 -18.85 -11.56
N LYS A 33 -15.25 -19.59 -11.96
CA LYS A 33 -16.42 -19.85 -11.11
C LYS A 33 -16.04 -20.75 -9.93
N PRO A 34 -16.50 -20.51 -8.70
CA PRO A 34 -16.29 -21.43 -7.60
C PRO A 34 -17.28 -22.61 -7.69
N SER A 35 -16.76 -23.83 -7.78
CA SER A 35 -17.52 -25.07 -7.57
C SER A 35 -17.33 -25.54 -6.12
N LEU A 36 -18.42 -25.70 -5.37
CA LEU A 36 -18.42 -26.29 -4.03
C LEU A 36 -18.03 -27.77 -4.06
N PRO A 37 -17.25 -28.27 -3.09
CA PRO A 37 -17.29 -29.66 -2.68
C PRO A 37 -18.17 -29.86 -1.44
N ALA A 38 -18.81 -31.03 -1.41
CA ALA A 38 -19.74 -31.50 -0.40
C ALA A 38 -19.06 -31.83 0.94
N ALA A 39 -19.87 -31.79 2.01
CA ALA A 39 -19.52 -32.01 3.39
C ALA A 39 -18.86 -33.38 3.66
N ALA A 40 -17.79 -33.37 4.46
CA ALA A 40 -17.35 -34.50 5.27
C ALA A 40 -16.75 -33.95 6.58
N ALA A 41 -17.06 -34.62 7.69
CA ALA A 41 -16.92 -34.16 9.05
C ALA A 41 -15.52 -34.39 9.67
N ASN A 42 -15.18 -33.47 10.59
CA ASN A 42 -14.29 -33.56 11.76
C ASN A 42 -12.87 -34.14 11.62
N SER A 43 -11.87 -33.28 11.82
CA SER A 43 -10.71 -33.55 12.69
C SER A 43 -9.98 -32.23 13.00
N ASP A 44 -9.86 -31.90 14.29
CA ASP A 44 -8.94 -30.94 14.90
C ASP A 44 -8.83 -29.56 14.24
N SER A 45 -9.55 -28.59 14.81
CA SER A 45 -9.23 -27.18 14.61
C SER A 45 -7.88 -26.89 15.27
N ASP A 46 -6.79 -27.20 14.57
CA ASP A 46 -5.55 -26.48 14.72
C ASP A 46 -5.92 -25.01 14.52
N ASP A 47 -6.00 -24.27 15.62
CA ASP A 47 -6.16 -22.82 15.62
C ASP A 47 -4.87 -22.26 15.01
N GLU A 48 -4.79 -22.31 13.68
CA GLU A 48 -3.59 -22.04 12.90
C GLU A 48 -3.16 -20.62 13.27
N LEU A 49 -2.08 -20.51 14.04
CA LEU A 49 -1.66 -19.26 14.66
C LEU A 49 -1.44 -18.20 13.58
N LEU A 50 -2.44 -17.33 13.39
CA LEU A 50 -2.39 -16.26 12.42
C LEU A 50 -1.50 -15.15 12.96
N ASN A 51 -0.31 -15.03 12.40
CA ASN A 51 0.67 -14.04 12.82
C ASN A 51 0.58 -12.80 11.93
N PRO A 52 0.02 -11.68 12.39
CA PRO A 52 0.00 -10.46 11.60
C PRO A 52 1.42 -9.94 11.36
N PRO A 53 1.68 -9.29 10.21
CA PRO A 53 2.98 -8.69 9.96
C PRO A 53 3.36 -7.64 11.01
N LEU A 54 4.66 -7.34 11.10
CA LEU A 54 5.17 -6.28 11.98
C LEU A 54 4.38 -4.98 11.78
N ASN A 55 4.00 -4.28 12.86
CA ASN A 55 3.29 -2.99 12.77
C ASN A 55 1.99 -3.02 11.95
N PHE A 56 1.33 -4.19 11.86
CA PHE A 56 0.04 -4.29 11.20
C PHE A 56 -1.06 -3.51 11.95
N ALA A 57 -1.85 -2.75 11.20
CA ALA A 57 -3.06 -2.09 11.72
C ALA A 57 -4.02 -1.74 10.57
N MET A 58 -5.29 -1.58 10.90
CA MET A 58 -6.27 -0.97 10.01
C MET A 58 -6.13 0.57 10.06
N VAL A 59 -5.99 1.20 8.90
CA VAL A 59 -5.97 2.67 8.76
C VAL A 59 -7.39 3.16 8.58
N ASP A 60 -8.10 2.58 7.64
CA ASP A 60 -9.50 2.85 7.36
C ASP A 60 -10.17 1.56 6.87
N ASN A 61 -11.47 1.56 6.70
CA ASN A 61 -12.19 0.38 6.22
C ASN A 61 -11.68 -0.01 4.82
N GLY A 62 -11.09 -1.20 4.71
CA GLY A 62 -10.45 -1.68 3.48
C GLY A 62 -9.04 -1.13 3.23
N ILE A 63 -8.48 -0.32 4.13
CA ILE A 63 -7.10 0.18 4.03
C ILE A 63 -6.31 -0.31 5.25
N TYR A 64 -5.31 -1.13 5.00
CA TYR A 64 -4.42 -1.66 6.02
C TYR A 64 -3.02 -1.08 5.87
N ARG A 65 -2.27 -1.05 6.98
CA ARG A 65 -0.84 -0.71 7.01
C ARG A 65 -0.05 -1.84 7.66
N SER A 66 1.20 -2.01 7.24
CA SER A 66 2.16 -2.87 7.94
C SER A 66 3.62 -2.53 7.64
N GLY A 67 4.52 -3.22 8.35
CA GLY A 67 5.89 -3.50 7.92
C GLY A 67 5.94 -4.57 6.84
N PHE A 68 7.15 -5.01 6.52
CA PHE A 68 7.36 -5.96 5.45
C PHE A 68 6.73 -7.32 5.82
N PRO A 69 5.83 -7.88 4.98
CA PRO A 69 5.29 -9.21 5.23
C PRO A 69 6.30 -10.30 4.92
N ASP A 70 6.45 -11.24 5.85
CA ASP A 70 7.25 -12.44 5.67
C ASP A 70 6.33 -13.65 5.36
N PRO A 71 6.85 -14.78 4.85
CA PRO A 71 6.05 -15.95 4.55
C PRO A 71 5.23 -16.50 5.73
N THR A 72 5.70 -16.29 6.95
CA THR A 72 4.98 -16.65 8.18
C THR A 72 3.68 -15.84 8.38
N ASN A 73 3.54 -14.70 7.72
CA ASN A 73 2.35 -13.85 7.78
C ASN A 73 1.35 -14.13 6.66
N PHE A 74 1.71 -14.95 5.66
CA PHE A 74 0.87 -15.20 4.48
C PHE A 74 -0.51 -15.78 4.82
N PRO A 75 -0.65 -16.74 5.75
CA PRO A 75 -1.97 -17.22 6.16
C PRO A 75 -2.86 -16.09 6.70
N PHE A 76 -2.32 -15.21 7.53
CA PHE A 76 -3.04 -14.03 8.01
C PHE A 76 -3.40 -13.05 6.89
N LEU A 77 -2.52 -12.83 5.92
CA LEU A 77 -2.82 -11.94 4.79
C LEU A 77 -3.92 -12.50 3.88
N GLN A 78 -4.04 -13.82 3.78
CA GLN A 78 -5.12 -14.46 3.02
C GLN A 78 -6.48 -14.19 3.64
N THR A 79 -6.58 -14.15 4.97
CA THR A 79 -7.87 -13.88 5.64
C THR A 79 -8.39 -12.46 5.38
N LEU A 80 -7.51 -11.53 5.00
CA LEU A 80 -7.89 -10.15 4.68
C LEU A 80 -8.54 -10.00 3.30
N GLY A 81 -8.37 -10.98 2.40
CA GLY A 81 -8.91 -10.92 1.04
C GLY A 81 -8.40 -9.71 0.24
N LEU A 82 -7.10 -9.42 0.36
CA LEU A 82 -6.49 -8.25 -0.28
C LEU A 82 -6.64 -8.30 -1.81
N ARG A 83 -7.04 -7.19 -2.43
CA ARG A 83 -7.02 -7.02 -3.90
C ARG A 83 -5.70 -6.42 -4.38
N SER A 84 -5.07 -5.58 -3.56
CA SER A 84 -3.82 -4.94 -3.93
C SER A 84 -2.89 -4.67 -2.75
N ILE A 85 -1.61 -4.50 -3.06
CA ILE A 85 -0.56 -4.12 -2.12
C ILE A 85 0.22 -2.94 -2.69
N ILE A 86 0.45 -1.94 -1.84
CA ILE A 86 1.32 -0.80 -2.10
C ILE A 86 2.65 -1.03 -1.37
N TYR A 87 3.72 -1.15 -2.14
CA TYR A 87 5.07 -1.36 -1.64
C TYR A 87 5.94 -0.13 -1.87
N LEU A 88 6.37 0.49 -0.78
CA LEU A 88 7.02 1.81 -0.81
C LEU A 88 8.55 1.78 -0.88
N CYS A 89 9.17 0.62 -1.16
CA CYS A 89 10.63 0.50 -1.15
C CYS A 89 11.19 0.29 -2.57
N PRO A 90 12.36 0.84 -2.89
CA PRO A 90 12.97 0.71 -4.22
C PRO A 90 13.53 -0.69 -4.48
N GLU A 91 13.82 -1.46 -3.44
CA GLU A 91 14.37 -2.81 -3.57
C GLU A 91 13.37 -3.75 -4.27
N PRO A 92 13.81 -4.69 -5.12
CA PRO A 92 12.91 -5.63 -5.78
C PRO A 92 12.12 -6.47 -4.77
N TYR A 93 10.88 -6.81 -5.11
CA TYR A 93 10.03 -7.64 -4.25
C TYR A 93 10.55 -9.09 -4.22
N PRO A 94 10.71 -9.72 -3.03
CA PRO A 94 11.23 -11.08 -2.90
C PRO A 94 10.38 -12.11 -3.66
N ALA A 95 11.03 -13.12 -4.25
CA ALA A 95 10.38 -14.12 -5.09
C ALA A 95 9.22 -14.84 -4.39
N ALA A 96 9.41 -15.26 -3.13
CA ALA A 96 8.37 -15.93 -2.35
C ALA A 96 7.11 -15.06 -2.19
N ASN A 97 7.29 -13.75 -1.96
CA ASN A 97 6.16 -12.84 -1.86
C ASN A 97 5.51 -12.62 -3.24
N VAL A 98 6.30 -12.51 -4.31
CA VAL A 98 5.75 -12.38 -5.68
C VAL A 98 4.89 -13.59 -6.06
N GLU A 99 5.33 -14.80 -5.70
CA GLU A 99 4.56 -16.03 -5.91
C GLU A 99 3.26 -16.00 -5.11
N PHE A 100 3.31 -15.59 -3.84
CA PHE A 100 2.12 -15.39 -3.03
C PHE A 100 1.12 -14.41 -3.67
N LEU A 101 1.59 -13.27 -4.18
CA LEU A 101 0.71 -12.30 -4.84
C LEU A 101 0.05 -12.90 -6.09
N LYS A 102 0.81 -13.63 -6.90
CA LYS A 102 0.30 -14.28 -8.11
C LYS A 102 -0.76 -15.33 -7.79
N SER A 103 -0.50 -16.19 -6.81
CA SER A 103 -1.42 -17.26 -6.41
C SER A 103 -2.75 -16.74 -5.84
N ASN A 104 -2.72 -15.56 -5.21
CA ASN A 104 -3.91 -14.94 -4.62
C ASN A 104 -4.53 -13.85 -5.52
N GLY A 105 -3.99 -13.61 -6.72
CA GLY A 105 -4.50 -12.59 -7.65
C GLY A 105 -4.34 -11.14 -7.16
N ILE A 106 -3.33 -10.88 -6.32
CA ILE A 106 -3.10 -9.59 -5.69
C ILE A 106 -2.25 -8.69 -6.59
N GLN A 107 -2.71 -7.46 -6.85
CA GLN A 107 -1.96 -6.50 -7.65
C GLN A 107 -0.90 -5.77 -6.81
N LEU A 108 0.34 -5.71 -7.30
CA LEU A 108 1.43 -4.97 -6.64
C LEU A 108 1.63 -3.60 -7.29
N PHE A 109 1.55 -2.54 -6.48
CA PHE A 109 1.94 -1.19 -6.86
C PHE A 109 3.22 -0.81 -6.12
N GLN A 110 4.33 -0.66 -6.85
CA GLN A 110 5.62 -0.32 -6.26
C GLN A 110 5.97 1.15 -6.50
N PHE A 111 6.17 1.89 -5.41
CA PHE A 111 6.63 3.28 -5.42
C PHE A 111 7.95 3.37 -4.65
N GLY A 112 9.06 3.38 -5.38
CA GLY A 112 10.39 3.36 -4.78
C GLY A 112 10.73 4.68 -4.07
N ILE A 113 10.61 4.71 -2.74
CA ILE A 113 11.07 5.82 -1.91
C ILE A 113 12.38 5.44 -1.24
N GLU A 114 13.46 6.14 -1.58
CA GLU A 114 14.79 5.91 -1.01
C GLU A 114 14.78 6.10 0.51
N GLY A 115 15.31 5.10 1.20
CA GLY A 115 15.37 5.07 2.66
C GLY A 115 16.63 5.74 3.20
N THR A 116 16.81 7.05 3.00
CA THR A 116 17.96 7.75 3.56
C THR A 116 17.77 7.99 5.07
N LYS A 117 18.87 8.01 5.82
CA LYS A 117 18.87 8.42 7.24
C LYS A 117 18.94 9.94 7.32
N GLU A 118 18.38 10.54 8.37
CA GLU A 118 18.55 11.97 8.63
C GLU A 118 20.05 12.33 8.64
N PRO A 119 20.45 13.50 8.10
CA PRO A 119 19.62 14.66 7.73
C PRO A 119 19.12 14.73 6.27
N PHE A 120 19.52 13.82 5.39
CA PHE A 120 19.26 13.91 3.94
C PHE A 120 18.01 13.14 3.48
N VAL A 121 16.95 13.13 4.30
CA VAL A 121 15.70 12.44 3.95
C VAL A 121 14.94 13.29 2.93
N ASN A 122 14.99 12.90 1.66
CA ASN A 122 14.10 13.45 0.63
C ASN A 122 13.02 12.41 0.31
N ILE A 123 11.81 12.66 0.79
CA ILE A 123 10.64 11.87 0.40
C ILE A 123 10.10 12.52 -0.89
N PRO A 124 10.17 11.81 -2.04
CA PRO A 124 9.68 12.37 -3.28
C PRO A 124 8.17 12.55 -3.19
N GLU A 125 7.72 13.80 -3.29
CA GLU A 125 6.31 14.16 -3.20
C GLU A 125 5.47 13.43 -4.26
N ASP A 126 6.02 13.27 -5.46
CA ASP A 126 5.37 12.60 -6.59
C ASP A 126 5.04 11.14 -6.28
N ALA A 127 5.97 10.40 -5.67
CA ALA A 127 5.73 9.00 -5.31
C ALA A 127 4.63 8.86 -4.24
N ILE A 128 4.57 9.80 -3.29
CA ILE A 128 3.49 9.84 -2.29
C ILE A 128 2.15 10.18 -2.96
N ARG A 129 2.15 11.11 -3.92
CA ARG A 129 0.96 11.52 -4.66
C ARG A 129 0.39 10.39 -5.52
N GLU A 130 1.25 9.66 -6.21
CA GLU A 130 0.86 8.47 -6.98
C GLU A 130 0.33 7.36 -6.06
N ALA A 131 1.03 7.10 -4.93
CA ALA A 131 0.56 6.13 -3.95
C ALA A 131 -0.82 6.51 -3.39
N LEU A 132 -1.05 7.79 -3.06
CA LEU A 132 -2.36 8.27 -2.60
C LEU A 132 -3.44 8.11 -3.65
N THR A 133 -3.13 8.34 -4.94
CA THR A 133 -4.07 8.09 -6.03
C THR A 133 -4.55 6.64 -6.06
N VAL A 134 -3.63 5.69 -5.86
CA VAL A 134 -3.97 4.25 -5.76
C VAL A 134 -4.79 3.95 -4.50
N VAL A 135 -4.44 4.56 -3.37
CA VAL A 135 -5.16 4.39 -2.09
C VAL A 135 -6.59 4.92 -2.17
N LEU A 136 -6.82 6.03 -2.86
CA LEU A 136 -8.15 6.66 -2.97
C LEU A 136 -9.06 5.93 -3.97
N ASP A 137 -8.52 5.08 -4.84
CA ASP A 137 -9.31 4.28 -5.77
C ASP A 137 -9.90 3.03 -5.08
N ILE A 138 -11.22 3.05 -4.88
CA ILE A 138 -11.99 1.98 -4.23
C ILE A 138 -11.86 0.60 -4.90
N ARG A 139 -11.50 0.57 -6.19
CA ARG A 139 -11.34 -0.69 -6.94
C ARG A 139 -10.17 -1.50 -6.40
N ASN A 140 -9.20 -0.84 -5.80
CA ASN A 140 -7.98 -1.46 -5.27
C ASN A 140 -8.15 -2.06 -3.85
N HIS A 141 -9.21 -1.69 -3.13
CA HIS A 141 -9.45 -2.11 -1.74
C HIS A 141 -9.90 -3.58 -1.67
N PRO A 142 -9.86 -4.34 -0.58
CA PRO A 142 -9.01 -4.11 0.56
C PRO A 142 -7.54 -4.08 0.11
N LEU A 143 -6.80 -3.06 0.55
CA LEU A 143 -5.40 -2.85 0.16
C LEU A 143 -4.50 -2.80 1.37
N LEU A 144 -3.24 -3.21 1.20
CA LEU A 144 -2.21 -3.12 2.23
C LEU A 144 -1.10 -2.16 1.81
N ILE A 145 -0.82 -1.16 2.63
CA ILE A 145 0.31 -0.24 2.46
C ILE A 145 1.46 -0.71 3.34
N HIS A 146 2.61 -1.03 2.74
CA HIS A 146 3.78 -1.40 3.53
C HIS A 146 5.09 -0.85 3.00
N CYS A 147 6.04 -0.80 3.91
CA CYS A 147 7.45 -0.59 3.61
C CYS A 147 8.28 -1.63 4.36
N LYS A 148 9.54 -1.35 4.69
CA LYS A 148 10.37 -2.27 5.50
C LYS A 148 9.82 -2.50 6.91
N ARG A 149 9.39 -1.43 7.60
CA ARG A 149 8.96 -1.49 9.02
C ARG A 149 7.60 -0.85 9.31
N GLY A 150 6.93 -0.32 8.30
CA GLY A 150 5.62 0.33 8.46
C GLY A 150 5.65 1.65 9.25
N LYS A 151 6.82 2.31 9.33
CA LYS A 151 7.04 3.50 10.16
C LYS A 151 7.07 4.78 9.34
N HIS A 152 8.20 5.08 8.70
CA HIS A 152 8.47 6.34 8.01
C HIS A 152 7.66 6.49 6.73
N ARG A 153 8.03 5.77 5.66
CA ARG A 153 7.37 5.84 4.35
C ARG A 153 5.86 5.57 4.40
N THR A 154 5.48 4.47 5.04
CA THR A 154 4.06 4.14 5.28
C THR A 154 3.38 5.21 6.12
N GLY A 155 4.06 5.74 7.13
CA GLY A 155 3.53 6.82 7.97
C GLY A 155 3.29 8.10 7.19
N CYS A 156 4.15 8.47 6.24
CA CYS A 156 3.95 9.65 5.39
C CYS A 156 2.74 9.48 4.46
N VAL A 157 2.59 8.31 3.82
CA VAL A 157 1.40 8.04 2.97
C VAL A 157 0.12 8.08 3.81
N VAL A 158 0.11 7.41 4.97
CA VAL A 158 -1.05 7.41 5.87
C VAL A 158 -1.33 8.81 6.42
N GLY A 159 -0.30 9.55 6.81
CA GLY A 159 -0.45 10.92 7.31
C GLY A 159 -1.01 11.87 6.26
N CYS A 160 -0.55 11.76 5.01
CA CYS A 160 -1.12 12.53 3.90
C CYS A 160 -2.57 12.10 3.60
N LEU A 161 -2.90 10.80 3.70
CA LEU A 161 -4.28 10.32 3.61
C LEU A 161 -5.17 10.97 4.68
N ARG A 162 -4.73 11.01 5.95
CA ARG A 162 -5.46 11.69 7.03
C ARG A 162 -5.66 13.18 6.77
N LYS A 163 -4.67 13.83 6.15
CA LYS A 163 -4.76 15.24 5.75
C LYS A 163 -5.84 15.44 4.66
N VAL A 164 -5.92 14.53 3.68
CA VAL A 164 -7.02 14.51 2.69
C VAL A 164 -8.38 14.28 3.38
N GLN A 165 -8.42 13.44 4.42
CA GLN A 165 -9.58 13.24 5.29
C GLN A 165 -9.88 14.42 6.23
N ARG A 166 -9.15 15.54 6.11
CA ARG A 166 -9.31 16.76 6.92
C ARG A 166 -9.08 16.59 8.43
N TRP A 167 -8.23 15.64 8.83
CA TRP A 167 -7.79 15.55 10.22
C TRP A 167 -6.93 16.76 10.59
N CYS A 168 -6.97 17.18 11.85
CA CYS A 168 -6.04 18.20 12.34
C CYS A 168 -4.62 17.64 12.44
N LEU A 169 -3.62 18.47 12.19
CA LEU A 169 -2.21 18.03 12.15
C LEU A 169 -1.76 17.36 13.45
N THR A 170 -2.26 17.82 14.60
CA THR A 170 -1.97 17.19 15.90
C THR A 170 -2.38 15.72 15.93
N SER A 171 -3.57 15.37 15.44
CA SER A 171 -4.03 13.97 15.39
C SER A 171 -3.26 13.16 14.35
N VAL A 172 -2.89 13.77 13.23
CA VAL A 172 -2.04 13.11 12.21
C VAL A 172 -0.68 12.76 12.80
N PHE A 173 -0.06 13.69 13.52
CA PHE A 173 1.24 13.48 14.15
C PHE A 173 1.17 12.48 15.30
N ASP A 174 0.11 12.50 16.12
CA ASP A 174 -0.11 11.49 17.17
C ASP A 174 -0.18 10.08 16.57
N GLU A 175 -0.96 9.89 15.49
CA GLU A 175 -1.04 8.60 14.80
C GLU A 175 0.34 8.19 14.26
N TYR A 176 1.04 9.09 13.57
CA TYR A 176 2.37 8.82 13.04
C TYR A 176 3.36 8.40 14.15
N GLN A 177 3.41 9.17 15.25
CA GLN A 177 4.31 8.94 16.37
C GLN A 177 4.00 7.62 17.07
N ARG A 178 2.72 7.24 17.21
CA ARG A 178 2.31 5.95 17.77
C ARG A 178 2.91 4.77 17.01
N PHE A 179 2.93 4.81 15.67
CA PHE A 179 3.51 3.73 14.85
C PHE A 179 5.03 3.81 14.68
N ALA A 180 5.59 5.03 14.62
CA ALA A 180 7.04 5.22 14.52
C ALA A 180 7.74 4.93 15.85
N ALA A 181 7.06 5.16 16.98
CA ALA A 181 7.55 5.04 18.35
C ALA A 181 8.88 5.80 18.53
N ALA A 182 9.86 5.22 19.22
CA ALA A 182 11.19 5.80 19.46
C ALA A 182 12.01 6.16 18.20
N LYS A 183 11.49 5.90 16.98
CA LYS A 183 12.13 6.23 15.71
C LYS A 183 11.33 7.25 14.89
N ALA A 184 10.41 7.99 15.52
CA ALA A 184 9.72 9.11 14.88
C ALA A 184 10.73 10.14 14.38
N ARG A 185 10.53 10.63 13.14
CA ARG A 185 11.37 11.66 12.52
C ARG A 185 10.59 12.97 12.47
N VAL A 186 11.30 14.07 12.69
CA VAL A 186 10.72 15.41 12.53
C VAL A 186 10.58 15.73 11.04
N SER A 187 11.52 15.24 10.20
CA SER A 187 11.45 15.40 8.73
C SER A 187 10.13 14.88 8.15
N ASP A 188 9.65 13.73 8.60
CA ASP A 188 8.43 13.10 8.11
C ASP A 188 7.19 13.92 8.50
N GLN A 189 7.14 14.44 9.73
CA GLN A 189 6.05 15.29 10.19
C GLN A 189 6.04 16.62 9.44
N ARG A 190 7.21 17.22 9.22
CA ARG A 190 7.35 18.45 8.42
C ARG A 190 6.91 18.24 6.97
N PHE A 191 7.23 17.09 6.38
CA PHE A 191 6.73 16.71 5.06
C PHE A 191 5.20 16.65 5.04
N MET A 192 4.57 15.96 5.99
CA MET A 192 3.10 15.89 6.08
C MET A 192 2.45 17.27 6.25
N GLU A 193 3.08 18.15 7.04
CA GLU A 193 2.64 19.54 7.24
C GLU A 193 2.63 20.32 5.92
N LEU A 194 3.71 20.21 5.14
CA LEU A 194 3.90 20.97 3.91
C LEU A 194 3.21 20.36 2.67
N PHE A 195 2.86 19.08 2.69
CA PHE A 195 2.26 18.38 1.55
C PHE A 195 0.98 19.05 1.05
N ASP A 196 0.91 19.44 -0.22
CA ASP A 196 -0.29 20.06 -0.78
C ASP A 196 -1.36 19.02 -1.10
N VAL A 197 -2.53 19.16 -0.45
CA VAL A 197 -3.69 18.29 -0.67
C VAL A 197 -4.66 18.84 -1.72
N SER A 198 -4.38 20.00 -2.30
CA SER A 198 -5.30 20.69 -3.21
C SER A 198 -5.68 19.85 -4.42
N ALA A 199 -4.75 19.05 -4.94
CA ALA A 199 -5.00 18.10 -6.04
C ALA A 199 -6.10 17.05 -5.73
N PHE A 200 -6.37 16.77 -4.45
CA PHE A 200 -7.32 15.74 -4.02
C PHE A 200 -8.64 16.31 -3.48
N LYS A 201 -8.78 17.64 -3.38
CA LYS A 201 -9.98 18.29 -2.79
C LYS A 201 -11.27 18.09 -3.58
N HIS A 202 -11.15 17.85 -4.89
CA HIS A 202 -12.30 17.69 -5.80
C HIS A 202 -12.73 16.23 -5.97
N LEU A 203 -11.97 15.28 -5.44
CA LEU A 203 -12.41 13.90 -5.44
C LEU A 203 -13.60 13.79 -4.50
N PRO A 204 -14.74 13.23 -4.95
CA PRO A 204 -15.76 12.82 -4.01
C PRO A 204 -15.09 11.75 -3.15
N ILE A 205 -14.63 12.13 -1.97
CA ILE A 205 -14.37 11.18 -0.91
C ILE A 205 -15.76 10.61 -0.67
N THR A 206 -16.06 9.49 -1.34
CA THR A 206 -17.20 8.66 -1.02
C THR A 206 -16.95 8.22 0.40
N CYS A 207 -17.43 9.05 1.31
CA CYS A 207 -17.47 8.81 2.72
C CYS A 207 -18.58 7.78 2.92
N SER A 208 -18.36 6.56 2.43
CA SER A 208 -19.04 5.38 2.95
C SER A 208 -18.56 5.05 4.36
N PHE A 209 -17.59 5.80 4.89
CA PHE A 209 -16.93 5.61 6.18
C PHE A 209 -17.60 6.31 7.38
N LEU A 210 -18.68 7.09 7.15
CA LEU A 210 -19.46 7.76 8.21
C LEU A 210 -20.71 6.98 8.66
N LYS A 211 -20.95 5.75 8.17
CA LYS A 211 -21.99 4.89 8.75
C LYS A 211 -21.43 4.09 9.92
N ARG A 212 -21.34 4.72 11.09
CA ARG A 212 -21.49 4.07 12.39
C ARG A 212 -22.22 5.00 13.34
#